data_AF-A0AAN8LLM5-F1
#
_entry.id   AF-A0AAN8LLM5-F1
#
_cell.length_a   1.000
_cell.length_b   1.000
_cell.length_c   1.000
_cell.angle_alpha   90.00
_cell.angle_beta   90.00
_cell.angle_gamma   90.00
#
_symmetry.space_group_name_H-M   'P 1'
#
loop_
_entity.id
_entity.type
_entity.pdbx_description
1 polymer ?
#
loop_
_entity_poly.entity_id
_entity_poly.type
_entity_poly.pdbx_seq_one_letter_code
_entity_poly.pdbx_strand_id
1 'polypeptide(L)'
;MVPTDFQALVHRFYAVQAERVEAYRLFDEGHEAYLRTGPHYDFDHYRQLVHEITQAFCGLSKEVLEIKERLHQDFDRPDLSEHIDKLQSKEKQKLELVQWD
;
A
#
# COMPACT_ATOMS: atom_id res chain seq x y z
N MET A 1 4.46 3.29 -31.45
CA MET A 1 4.84 3.86 -30.14
C MET A 1 4.19 2.99 -29.08
N VAL A 2 4.94 2.14 -28.36
CA VAL A 2 4.38 1.18 -27.38
C VAL A 2 5.35 0.81 -26.21
N PRO A 3 6.70 0.93 -26.27
CA PRO A 3 7.55 0.51 -25.14
C PRO A 3 7.49 1.38 -23.88
N THR A 4 7.23 2.68 -24.02
CA THR A 4 7.30 3.66 -22.91
C THR A 4 6.19 3.47 -21.89
N ASP A 5 5.01 3.03 -22.32
CA ASP A 5 3.83 3.00 -21.46
C ASP A 5 3.85 1.76 -20.55
N PHE A 6 4.36 0.64 -21.06
CA PHE A 6 4.60 -0.56 -20.26
C PHE A 6 5.68 -0.31 -19.19
N GLN A 7 6.81 0.27 -19.59
CA GLN A 7 7.89 0.56 -18.64
C GLN A 7 7.44 1.58 -17.59
N ALA A 8 6.70 2.61 -17.99
CA ALA A 8 6.13 3.58 -17.05
C ALA A 8 5.16 2.90 -16.06
N LEU A 9 4.35 1.95 -16.52
CA LEU A 9 3.43 1.20 -15.66
C LEU A 9 4.18 0.36 -14.62
N VAL A 10 5.25 -0.32 -15.04
CA VAL A 10 6.11 -1.10 -14.13
C VAL A 10 6.83 -0.19 -13.12
N HIS A 11 7.34 0.97 -13.56
CA HIS A 11 7.92 1.95 -12.64
C HIS A 11 6.89 2.49 -11.66
N ARG A 12 5.66 2.75 -12.11
CA ARG A 12 4.58 3.19 -11.23
C ARG A 12 4.25 2.13 -10.19
N PHE A 13 4.23 0.85 -10.58
CA PHE A 13 4.08 -0.25 -9.63
C PHE A 13 5.15 -0.22 -8.53
N TYR A 14 6.43 -0.07 -8.90
CA TYR A 14 7.50 0.04 -7.91
C TYR A 14 7.33 1.27 -7.00
N ALA A 15 6.91 2.41 -7.55
CA ALA A 15 6.64 3.61 -6.76
C ALA A 15 5.49 3.38 -5.75
N VAL A 16 4.39 2.79 -6.19
CA VAL A 16 3.25 2.43 -5.32
C VAL A 16 3.69 1.48 -4.19
N GLN A 17 4.60 0.55 -4.48
CA GLN A 17 5.16 -0.34 -3.45
C GLN A 17 6.07 0.40 -2.47
N ALA A 18 6.88 1.35 -2.93
CA ALA A 18 7.67 2.20 -2.05
C ALA A 18 6.79 3.08 -1.15
N GLU A 19 5.73 3.69 -1.72
CA GLU A 19 4.73 4.46 -0.98
C GLU A 19 4.04 3.60 0.09
N ARG A 20 3.75 2.33 -0.22
CA ARG A 20 3.19 1.36 0.75
C ARG A 20 4.14 1.10 1.92
N VAL A 21 5.44 0.96 1.66
CA VAL A 21 6.45 0.81 2.75
C VAL A 21 6.48 2.05 3.63
N GLU A 22 6.42 3.24 3.05
CA GLU A 22 6.39 4.48 3.84
C GLU A 22 5.10 4.65 4.64
N ALA A 23 3.96 4.22 4.12
CA ALA A 23 2.72 4.21 4.90
C ALA A 23 2.84 3.33 6.16
N TYR A 24 3.51 2.17 6.08
CA TYR A 24 3.82 1.35 7.26
C TYR A 24 4.78 2.07 8.22
N ARG A 25 5.85 2.69 7.71
CA ARG A 25 6.81 3.40 8.56
C ARG A 25 6.15 4.56 9.31
N LEU A 26 5.33 5.37 8.62
CA LEU A 26 4.59 6.48 9.24
C LEU A 26 3.61 5.99 10.30
N PHE A 27 2.98 4.83 10.08
CA PHE A 27 2.12 4.20 11.06
C PHE A 27 2.88 3.84 12.33
N ASP A 28 3.97 3.11 12.20
CA ASP A 28 4.81 2.68 13.32
C ASP A 28 5.33 3.88 14.12
N GLU A 29 5.83 4.91 13.42
CA GLU A 29 6.32 6.14 14.05
C GLU A 29 5.24 6.91 14.79
N GLY A 30 4.04 7.02 14.19
CA GLY A 30 2.93 7.71 14.83
C GLY A 30 2.33 6.93 15.99
N HIS A 31 2.34 5.59 15.94
CA HIS A 31 1.97 4.74 17.07
C HIS A 31 2.93 4.89 18.24
N GLU A 32 4.24 4.86 17.96
CA GLU A 32 5.28 5.12 18.97
C GLU A 32 5.16 6.52 19.57
N ALA A 33 4.90 7.54 18.75
CA ALA A 33 4.66 8.90 19.23
C ALA A 33 3.44 8.96 20.15
N TYR A 34 2.34 8.30 19.78
CA TYR A 34 1.14 8.19 20.62
C TYR A 34 1.45 7.54 21.97
N LEU A 35 2.16 6.41 22.01
CA LEU A 35 2.51 5.73 23.27
C LEU A 35 3.37 6.60 24.21
N ARG A 36 4.24 7.46 23.66
CA ARG A 36 5.08 8.39 24.45
C ARG A 36 4.30 9.52 25.11
N THR A 37 3.04 9.78 24.70
CA THR A 37 2.20 10.81 25.33
C THR A 37 1.55 10.36 26.65
N GLY A 38 1.76 9.10 27.06
CA GLY A 38 1.25 8.58 28.33
C GLY A 38 1.73 9.38 29.55
N PRO A 39 0.86 9.60 30.57
CA PRO A 39 -0.50 9.06 30.70
C PRO A 39 -1.57 9.90 29.98
N HIS A 40 -1.22 11.06 29.41
CA HIS A 40 -2.14 11.99 28.76
C HIS A 40 -2.23 11.71 27.26
N TYR A 41 -2.70 10.51 26.92
CA TYR A 41 -2.83 10.07 25.54
C TYR A 41 -3.70 11.01 24.70
N ASP A 42 -3.19 11.40 23.53
CA ASP A 42 -3.97 12.13 22.52
C ASP A 42 -4.63 11.15 21.54
N PHE A 43 -5.77 10.60 21.97
CA PHE A 43 -6.49 9.59 21.19
C PHE A 43 -7.11 10.16 19.92
N ASP A 44 -7.54 11.42 19.93
CA ASP A 44 -8.16 12.04 18.75
C ASP A 44 -7.16 12.22 17.63
N HIS A 45 -5.95 12.69 17.94
CA HIS A 45 -4.88 12.81 16.96
C HIS A 45 -4.45 11.44 16.42
N TYR A 46 -4.27 10.45 17.30
CA TYR A 46 -3.90 9.10 16.88
C TYR A 46 -4.96 8.44 16.00
N ARG A 47 -6.25 8.57 16.34
CA ARG A 47 -7.34 8.06 15.49
C ARG A 47 -7.37 8.71 14.11
N GLN A 48 -7.11 10.02 14.03
CA GLN A 48 -7.04 10.73 12.75
C GLN A 48 -5.88 10.19 11.90
N LEU A 49 -4.70 10.01 12.50
CA LEU A 49 -3.54 9.41 11.83
C LEU A 49 -3.87 8.01 11.28
N VAL A 50 -4.44 7.13 12.12
CA VAL A 50 -4.84 5.77 11.71
C VAL A 50 -5.78 5.83 10.51
N HIS A 51 -6.73 6.75 10.52
CA HIS A 51 -7.68 6.93 9.43
C HIS A 51 -6.98 7.35 8.12
N GLU A 52 -6.10 8.35 8.17
CA GLU A 52 -5.36 8.84 7.01
C GLU A 52 -4.47 7.76 6.40
N ILE A 53 -3.77 7.00 7.24
CA ILE A 53 -2.93 5.88 6.80
C ILE A 53 -3.77 4.76 6.18
N THR A 54 -4.93 4.45 6.77
CA THR A 54 -5.86 3.47 6.21
C THR A 54 -6.33 3.90 4.81
N GLN A 55 -6.68 5.18 4.64
CA GLN A 55 -7.05 5.73 3.33
C GLN A 55 -5.91 5.61 2.31
N ALA A 56 -4.66 5.89 2.72
CA ALA A 56 -3.50 5.72 1.87
C ALA A 56 -3.33 4.26 1.41
N PHE A 57 -3.39 3.28 2.32
CA PHE A 57 -3.35 1.86 1.95
C PHE A 57 -4.48 1.45 1.00
N CYS A 58 -5.70 1.97 1.21
CA CYS A 58 -6.82 1.71 0.30
C CYS A 58 -6.57 2.29 -1.09
N GLY A 59 -6.05 3.51 -1.18
CA GLY A 59 -5.68 4.15 -2.45
C GLY A 59 -4.61 3.37 -3.21
N LEU A 60 -3.51 3.04 -2.53
CA LEU A 60 -2.42 2.26 -3.10
C LEU A 60 -2.88 0.89 -3.60
N SER A 61 -3.74 0.21 -2.83
CA SER A 61 -4.26 -1.11 -3.22
C SER A 61 -5.16 -1.03 -4.46
N LYS A 62 -5.99 0.01 -4.58
CA LYS A 62 -6.78 0.24 -5.80
C LYS A 62 -5.89 0.46 -7.01
N GLU A 63 -4.85 1.28 -6.87
CA GLU A 63 -3.94 1.55 -7.97
C GLU A 63 -3.18 0.29 -8.42
N VAL A 64 -2.78 -0.59 -7.50
CA VAL A 64 -2.17 -1.88 -7.88
C VAL A 64 -3.15 -2.76 -8.67
N LEU A 65 -4.45 -2.74 -8.33
CA LEU A 65 -5.46 -3.48 -9.09
C LEU A 65 -5.64 -2.92 -10.50
N GLU A 66 -5.61 -1.60 -10.67
CA GLU A 66 -5.66 -0.95 -11.99
C GLU A 66 -4.41 -1.28 -12.82
N ILE A 67 -3.22 -1.25 -12.20
CA ILE A 67 -1.96 -1.66 -12.86
C ILE A 67 -2.06 -3.13 -13.33
N LYS A 68 -2.53 -4.02 -12.45
CA LYS A 68 -2.73 -5.44 -12.76
C LYS A 68 -3.67 -5.62 -13.96
N GLU A 69 -4.80 -4.92 -13.97
CA GLU A 69 -5.77 -4.99 -15.05
C GLU A 69 -5.17 -4.55 -16.38
N ARG A 70 -4.45 -3.43 -16.39
CA ARG A 70 -3.76 -2.93 -17.59
C ARG A 70 -2.68 -3.88 -18.08
N LEU A 71 -1.89 -4.49 -17.19
CA LEU A 71 -0.91 -5.51 -17.60
C LEU A 71 -1.57 -6.69 -18.30
N HIS A 72 -2.74 -7.12 -17.84
CA HIS A 72 -3.48 -8.21 -18.44
C HIS A 72 -4.16 -7.81 -19.77
N GLN A 73 -4.84 -6.66 -19.81
CA GLN A 73 -5.69 -6.27 -20.94
C GLN A 73 -4.94 -5.48 -22.02
N ASP A 74 -4.14 -4.48 -21.63
CA ASP A 74 -3.51 -3.54 -22.57
C ASP A 74 -2.17 -4.06 -23.12
N PHE A 75 -1.46 -4.84 -22.30
CA PHE A 75 -0.07 -5.25 -22.60
C PHE A 75 0.09 -6.75 -22.88
N ASP A 76 -0.98 -7.54 -22.78
CA ASP A 76 -0.97 -9.01 -22.97
C ASP A 76 0.10 -9.71 -22.09
N ARG A 77 0.20 -9.27 -20.83
CA ARG A 77 1.11 -9.81 -19.80
C ARG A 77 0.33 -10.41 -18.63
N PRO A 78 -0.46 -11.48 -18.87
CA PRO A 78 -1.18 -12.18 -17.80
C PRO A 78 -0.23 -12.79 -16.76
N ASP A 79 0.99 -13.15 -17.16
CA ASP A 79 2.03 -13.63 -16.27
C ASP A 79 2.35 -12.60 -15.18
N LEU A 80 2.57 -11.33 -15.53
CA LEU A 80 2.87 -10.28 -14.56
C LEU A 80 1.65 -9.95 -13.69
N SER A 81 0.45 -9.98 -14.26
CA SER A 81 -0.81 -9.84 -13.52
C SER A 81 -0.96 -10.90 -12.41
N GLU A 82 -0.63 -12.16 -12.70
CA GLU A 82 -0.66 -13.25 -11.73
C GLU A 82 0.38 -13.07 -10.60
N HIS A 83 1.57 -12.55 -10.93
CA HIS A 83 2.58 -12.23 -9.91
C HIS A 83 2.09 -11.13 -8.96
N ILE A 84 1.41 -10.11 -9.50
CA ILE A 84 0.81 -9.04 -8.69
C ILE A 84 -0.31 -9.59 -7.81
N ASP A 85 -1.14 -10.52 -8.29
CA ASP A 85 -2.16 -11.18 -7.47
C ASP A 85 -1.58 -11.94 -6.28
N LYS A 86 -0.51 -12.71 -6.53
CA LYS A 86 0.22 -13.42 -5.47
C LYS A 86 0.81 -12.43 -4.46
N LEU A 87 1.31 -11.29 -4.92
CA LEU A 87 1.83 -10.25 -4.05
C LEU A 87 0.72 -9.60 -3.21
N GLN A 88 -0.38 -9.17 -3.82
CA GLN A 88 -1.55 -8.61 -3.12
C GLN A 88 -2.09 -9.57 -2.05
N SER A 89 -2.09 -10.88 -2.34
CA SER A 89 -2.47 -11.90 -1.36
C SER A 89 -1.54 -11.92 -0.14
N LYS A 90 -0.22 -11.81 -0.36
CA LYS A 90 0.78 -11.71 0.72
C LYS A 90 0.68 -10.40 1.48
N GLU A 91 0.39 -9.28 0.80
CA GLU A 91 0.18 -7.99 1.44
C GLU A 91 -1.06 -8.00 2.35
N LYS A 92 -2.16 -8.60 1.89
CA LYS A 92 -3.35 -8.81 2.70
C LYS A 92 -3.06 -9.70 3.91
N GLN A 93 -2.37 -10.83 3.70
CA GLN A 93 -1.96 -11.70 4.79
C GLN A 93 -1.07 -10.96 5.79
N LYS A 94 -0.12 -10.13 5.32
CA LYS A 94 0.68 -9.27 6.20
C LYS A 94 -0.24 -8.38 7.02
N LEU A 95 -1.13 -7.61 6.40
CA LEU A 95 -2.07 -6.71 7.09
C LEU A 95 -2.90 -7.43 8.18
N GLU A 96 -3.36 -8.65 7.90
CA GLU A 96 -4.10 -9.46 8.88
C GLU A 96 -3.21 -9.96 10.03
N LEU A 97 -1.94 -10.28 9.76
CA LEU A 97 -0.98 -10.74 10.78
C LEU A 97 -0.42 -9.61 11.63
N VAL A 98 -0.32 -8.39 11.11
CA VAL A 98 0.09 -7.24 11.92
C VAL A 98 -1.05 -6.76 12.83
N GLN A 99 -2.01 -7.63 13.20
CA GLN A 99 -3.17 -7.32 14.05
C GLN A 99 -2.76 -6.37 15.17
N TRP A 100 -3.08 -5.09 14.96
CA TRP A 100 -2.71 -3.98 15.81
C TRP A 100 -3.75 -3.93 16.93
N ASP A 101 -3.60 -4.82 17.93
CA ASP A 101 -4.38 -4.82 19.18
C ASP A 101 -4.00 -3.64 20.09
#